data_AF-A0A4Q4UUB0-F1
#
_entry.id   AF-A0A4Q4UUB0-F1
#
_cell.length_a   1.000
_cell.length_b   1.000
_cell.length_c   1.000
_cell.angle_alpha   90.00
_cell.angle_beta   90.00
_cell.angle_gamma   90.00
#
_symmetry.space_group_name_H-M   'P 1'
#
loop_
_entity.id
_entity.type
_entity.pdbx_description
1 polymer ?
#
loop_
_entity_poly.entity_id
_entity_poly.type
_entity_poly.pdbx_seq_one_letter_code
_entity_poly.pdbx_strand_id
1 'polypeptide(L)'
;MWKRTICAFTLGVGFLTVSGSAIEETTFPVAPFRGFQNAVYYTNWGAANYTAQQLPVSELTHILYAFADIGANGTVISSNPKIDVEQRTAWDPPRANHGRNAYGVVKQLFIHKQRHRNLKTLLSIGGWAYSPKLAPVAATETGRQTFASSAVKLVTDWGFDGIDVDWEFPDNDDDKENFVKLLEACRVAFDKYSHLHRLRYRFQITVASPASPHQYKHMDLAEMNRYVDIWHLMAYDYAGNWSVTSSHQANVFANKNITALNTHDAISHYESQGISPHKILMGLPLYGRAFVGTSGLGQKYSSVGRGGPEPGIWYYKDLPKPGAREEYDDVAKAAYSYDNVTRELISYDNVRSATFKARYIAGRRLGGAFFWEARGDKTGSQSLLRTVADNLGWLDATPNNLHYPTSQYNTLCCLQANSKMFPAALSLFLQLCLAAFVAAAPIADETMAVTNATPWQYGTGGGIIGFIVLILDIIVFIEVLKSNRPPMNKLIWCLVVFLFPIVGMIIYFLFSNRKAHNTYEPLP
;
A
#
# COMPACT_ATOMS: atom_id res chain seq x y z
N MET A 1 -38.78 -52.79 -47.43
CA MET A 1 -39.75 -51.69 -47.63
C MET A 1 -39.18 -50.42 -47.04
N TRP A 2 -38.65 -49.54 -47.90
CA TRP A 2 -38.40 -48.14 -47.59
C TRP A 2 -39.73 -47.38 -47.53
N LYS A 3 -39.89 -46.43 -46.61
CA LYS A 3 -40.65 -45.19 -46.86
C LYS A 3 -40.09 -44.07 -45.99
N ARG A 4 -39.62 -43.03 -46.70
CA ARG A 4 -39.15 -41.74 -46.23
C ARG A 4 -40.35 -40.90 -45.78
N THR A 5 -40.19 -40.11 -44.72
CA THR A 5 -41.03 -38.94 -44.46
C THR A 5 -40.15 -37.71 -44.42
N ILE A 6 -40.46 -36.80 -45.34
CA ILE A 6 -39.90 -35.46 -45.50
C ILE A 6 -40.75 -34.52 -44.64
N CYS A 7 -40.13 -33.62 -43.85
CA CYS A 7 -40.79 -32.42 -43.36
C CYS A 7 -39.95 -31.18 -43.70
N ALA A 8 -40.66 -30.20 -44.26
CA ALA A 8 -40.20 -29.02 -44.97
C ALA A 8 -39.39 -28.04 -44.11
N PHE A 9 -38.35 -27.47 -44.73
CA PHE A 9 -37.74 -26.21 -44.32
C PHE A 9 -38.69 -25.05 -44.67
N THR A 10 -39.08 -24.26 -43.68
CA THR A 10 -39.77 -22.97 -43.90
C THR A 10 -38.76 -21.84 -43.69
N LEU A 11 -38.44 -21.11 -44.76
CA LEU A 11 -37.62 -19.90 -44.72
C LEU A 11 -38.48 -18.74 -44.21
N GLY A 12 -38.36 -18.44 -42.91
CA GLY A 12 -38.90 -17.21 -42.32
C GLY A 12 -37.88 -16.08 -42.47
N VAL A 13 -38.20 -15.08 -43.30
CA VAL A 13 -37.48 -13.81 -43.35
C VAL A 13 -37.85 -13.01 -42.10
N GLY A 14 -37.04 -13.13 -41.05
CA GLY A 14 -37.15 -12.33 -39.84
C GLY A 14 -36.34 -11.04 -39.98
N PHE A 15 -37.02 -9.90 -39.95
CA PHE A 15 -36.40 -8.59 -39.75
C PHE A 15 -35.61 -8.61 -38.43
N LEU A 16 -34.28 -8.46 -38.52
CA LEU A 16 -33.41 -8.21 -37.37
C LEU A 16 -33.62 -6.77 -36.92
N THR A 17 -34.54 -6.57 -35.97
CA THR A 17 -34.52 -5.40 -35.10
C THR A 17 -33.33 -5.56 -34.15
N VAL A 18 -32.37 -4.64 -34.22
CA VAL A 18 -31.30 -4.52 -33.23
C VAL A 18 -31.96 -4.01 -31.94
N SER A 19 -32.43 -4.94 -31.11
CA SER A 19 -32.74 -4.64 -29.71
C SER A 19 -31.41 -4.39 -29.01
N GLY A 20 -31.17 -3.13 -28.62
CA GLY A 20 -30.03 -2.76 -27.79
C GLY A 20 -29.96 -3.67 -26.57
N SER A 21 -28.86 -4.39 -26.43
CA SER A 21 -28.53 -5.12 -25.22
C SER A 21 -28.40 -4.09 -24.10
N ALA A 22 -29.37 -4.09 -23.19
CA ALA A 22 -29.22 -3.43 -21.90
C ALA A 22 -27.93 -3.95 -21.27
N ILE A 23 -27.02 -3.03 -20.95
CA ILE A 23 -25.88 -3.31 -20.10
C ILE A 23 -26.52 -3.65 -18.75
N GLU A 24 -26.51 -4.93 -18.36
CA GLU A 24 -26.80 -5.30 -16.97
C GLU A 24 -25.88 -4.44 -16.10
N GLU A 25 -26.48 -3.59 -15.25
CA GLU A 25 -25.77 -2.95 -14.15
C GLU A 25 -25.18 -4.09 -13.31
N THR A 26 -23.91 -4.42 -13.54
CA THR A 26 -23.13 -5.24 -12.63
C THR A 26 -22.98 -4.43 -11.36
N THR A 27 -23.96 -4.54 -10.48
CA THR A 27 -23.86 -4.11 -9.09
C THR A 27 -22.78 -4.98 -8.47
N PHE A 28 -21.55 -4.46 -8.43
CA PHE A 28 -20.48 -5.13 -7.71
C PHE A 28 -20.90 -5.16 -6.24
N PRO A 29 -21.08 -6.35 -5.62
CA PRO A 29 -21.42 -6.41 -4.21
C PRO A 29 -20.35 -5.66 -3.42
N VAL A 30 -20.79 -4.88 -2.42
CA VAL A 30 -19.90 -4.18 -1.49
C VAL A 30 -18.86 -5.19 -1.00
N ALA A 31 -17.58 -4.91 -1.28
CA ALA A 31 -16.51 -5.84 -0.92
C ALA A 31 -16.57 -6.08 0.60
N PRO A 32 -16.54 -7.34 1.06
CA PRO A 32 -16.60 -7.64 2.49
C PRO A 32 -15.43 -6.94 3.20
N PHE A 33 -15.64 -6.46 4.42
CA PHE A 33 -14.56 -5.84 5.22
C PHE A 33 -13.38 -6.82 5.35
N ARG A 34 -12.18 -6.40 4.91
CA ARG A 34 -10.98 -7.26 4.79
C ARG A 34 -9.88 -6.92 5.79
N GLY A 35 -10.21 -6.13 6.81
CA GLY A 35 -9.28 -5.56 7.78
C GLY A 35 -9.23 -4.04 7.68
N PHE A 36 -8.64 -3.41 8.69
CA PHE A 36 -8.51 -1.96 8.73
C PHE A 36 -7.47 -1.48 7.72
N GLN A 37 -7.74 -0.34 7.11
CA GLN A 37 -6.77 0.35 6.29
C GLN A 37 -5.91 1.27 7.16
N ASN A 38 -4.60 1.26 6.93
CA ASN A 38 -3.68 2.21 7.52
C ASN A 38 -2.94 2.88 6.37
N ALA A 39 -3.36 4.09 6.03
CA ALA A 39 -2.94 4.79 4.82
C ALA A 39 -2.09 6.02 5.16
N VAL A 40 -1.26 6.48 4.23
CA VAL A 40 -0.52 7.73 4.43
C VAL A 40 -0.36 8.49 3.12
N TYR A 41 -0.50 9.81 3.17
CA TYR A 41 -0.10 10.69 2.09
C TYR A 41 1.42 10.80 2.02
N TYR A 42 1.98 10.50 0.86
CA TYR A 42 3.40 10.67 0.55
C TYR A 42 3.56 11.70 -0.56
N THR A 43 4.19 12.82 -0.23
CA THR A 43 4.23 14.00 -1.09
C THR A 43 5.48 14.00 -1.98
N ASN A 44 5.32 14.35 -3.25
CA ASN A 44 6.45 14.39 -4.17
C ASN A 44 7.44 15.52 -3.85
N TRP A 45 6.97 16.67 -3.34
CA TRP A 45 7.85 17.75 -2.87
C TRP A 45 8.57 17.41 -1.57
N GLY A 46 8.01 16.51 -0.74
CA GLY A 46 8.66 15.97 0.45
C GLY A 46 9.79 14.98 0.14
N ALA A 47 9.77 14.34 -1.03
CA ALA A 47 10.65 13.23 -1.42
C ALA A 47 12.16 13.56 -1.36
N ALA A 48 12.53 14.84 -1.50
CA ALA A 48 13.92 15.28 -1.40
C ALA A 48 14.50 15.15 0.03
N ASN A 49 13.64 15.26 1.06
CA ASN A 49 14.03 15.25 2.47
C ASN A 49 13.49 14.04 3.23
N TYR A 50 12.58 13.28 2.63
CA TYR A 50 12.00 12.07 3.17
C TYR A 50 11.75 11.12 2.00
N THR A 51 12.68 10.22 1.77
CA THR A 51 12.69 9.33 0.61
C THR A 51 11.67 8.20 0.76
N ALA A 52 11.24 7.61 -0.36
CA ALA A 52 10.27 6.52 -0.34
C ALA A 52 10.76 5.31 0.47
N GLN A 53 12.07 5.09 0.59
CA GLN A 53 12.66 4.00 1.38
C GLN A 53 12.48 4.20 2.89
N GLN A 54 12.21 5.42 3.35
CA GLN A 54 11.96 5.73 4.76
C GLN A 54 10.51 5.45 5.18
N LEU A 55 9.61 5.18 4.24
CA LEU A 55 8.23 4.82 4.55
C LEU A 55 8.15 3.54 5.40
N PRO A 56 7.36 3.51 6.48
CA PRO A 56 7.16 2.33 7.33
C PRO A 56 6.20 1.34 6.67
N VAL A 57 6.58 0.79 5.51
CA VAL A 57 5.72 -0.03 4.64
C VAL A 57 5.13 -1.28 5.30
N SER A 58 5.75 -1.80 6.37
CA SER A 58 5.20 -2.92 7.14
C SER A 58 3.96 -2.54 7.96
N GLU A 59 3.77 -1.26 8.24
CA GLU A 59 2.67 -0.72 9.03
C GLU A 59 1.54 -0.15 8.13
N LEU A 60 1.74 -0.17 6.81
CA LEU A 60 0.87 0.46 5.82
C LEU A 60 0.11 -0.57 4.99
N THR A 61 -1.12 -0.21 4.63
CA THR A 61 -1.89 -0.91 3.59
C THR A 61 -2.05 -0.08 2.33
N HIS A 62 -2.00 1.26 2.43
CA HIS A 62 -2.12 2.17 1.29
C HIS A 62 -1.13 3.34 1.39
N ILE A 63 -0.61 3.77 0.24
CA ILE A 63 0.14 5.02 0.08
C ILE A 63 -0.62 5.88 -0.92
N LEU A 64 -0.95 7.10 -0.55
CA LEU A 64 -1.61 8.09 -1.40
C LEU A 64 -0.53 9.03 -1.93
N TYR A 65 -0.15 8.90 -3.19
CA TYR A 65 0.97 9.66 -3.77
C TYR A 65 0.48 11.03 -4.25
N ALA A 66 0.87 12.08 -3.51
CA ALA A 66 0.38 13.44 -3.66
C ALA A 66 1.40 14.37 -4.36
N PHE A 67 1.00 15.23 -5.29
CA PHE A 67 -0.27 15.24 -6.03
C PHE A 67 0.01 15.23 -7.53
N ALA A 68 -0.87 14.58 -8.30
CA ALA A 68 -1.00 14.85 -9.72
C ALA A 68 -1.71 16.19 -9.93
N ASP A 69 -1.27 16.92 -10.95
CA ASP A 69 -1.89 18.15 -11.43
C ASP A 69 -2.90 17.83 -12.55
N ILE A 70 -3.70 18.82 -12.91
CA ILE A 70 -4.72 18.78 -13.96
C ILE A 70 -4.35 19.84 -15.00
N GLY A 71 -4.15 19.42 -16.25
CA GLY A 71 -3.93 20.30 -17.38
C GLY A 71 -5.18 21.10 -17.72
N ALA A 72 -5.01 22.20 -18.47
CA ALA A 72 -6.11 23.12 -18.80
C ALA A 72 -7.28 22.48 -19.55
N ASN A 73 -7.04 21.36 -20.25
CA ASN A 73 -8.05 20.57 -20.97
C ASN A 73 -8.67 19.43 -20.13
N GLY A 74 -8.32 19.33 -18.84
CA GLY A 74 -8.75 18.24 -17.95
C GLY A 74 -7.84 17.01 -17.92
N THR A 75 -6.72 17.00 -18.65
CA THR A 75 -5.77 15.88 -18.60
C THR A 75 -5.08 15.80 -17.23
N VAL A 76 -5.16 14.65 -16.56
CA VAL A 76 -4.37 14.38 -15.34
C VAL A 76 -2.91 14.16 -15.71
N ILE A 77 -2.01 14.90 -15.07
CA ILE A 77 -0.57 14.95 -15.38
C ILE A 77 0.27 14.89 -14.10
N SER A 78 1.53 14.52 -14.26
CA SER A 78 2.55 14.66 -13.23
C SER A 78 2.76 16.14 -12.90
N SER A 79 2.76 16.50 -11.62
CA SER A 79 3.13 17.84 -11.16
C SER A 79 4.64 18.07 -11.15
N ASN A 80 5.44 17.00 -11.04
CA ASN A 80 6.90 17.09 -11.01
C ASN A 80 7.55 15.83 -11.65
N PRO A 81 7.60 15.74 -12.99
CA PRO A 81 8.08 14.54 -13.68
C PRO A 81 9.52 14.19 -13.32
N LYS A 82 10.32 15.21 -12.99
CA LYS A 82 11.70 15.04 -12.52
C LYS A 82 11.78 14.14 -11.29
N ILE A 83 10.95 14.37 -10.29
CA ILE A 83 10.92 13.57 -9.05
C ILE A 83 10.12 12.28 -9.25
N ASP A 84 9.02 12.36 -10.00
CA ASP A 84 8.07 11.26 -10.13
C ASP A 84 8.68 10.09 -10.90
N VAL A 85 9.30 10.34 -12.07
CA VAL A 85 9.68 9.28 -13.02
C VAL A 85 11.09 9.41 -13.63
N GLU A 86 11.79 10.54 -13.48
CA GLU A 86 13.09 10.75 -14.12
C GLU A 86 14.29 10.57 -13.18
N GLN A 87 14.17 10.99 -11.91
CA GLN A 87 15.29 11.03 -10.98
C GLN A 87 15.83 9.62 -10.72
N ARG A 88 17.14 9.46 -10.97
CA ARG A 88 17.84 8.19 -10.79
C ARG A 88 18.50 8.15 -9.42
N THR A 89 18.60 6.94 -8.89
CA THR A 89 19.33 6.58 -7.67
C THR A 89 20.64 5.87 -8.03
N ALA A 90 21.56 5.75 -7.07
CA ALA A 90 22.80 5.00 -7.27
C ALA A 90 22.58 3.51 -7.61
N TRP A 91 21.40 2.97 -7.30
CA TRP A 91 21.02 1.59 -7.58
C TRP A 91 20.41 1.40 -8.97
N ASP A 92 20.20 2.48 -9.73
CA ASP A 92 19.72 2.40 -11.10
C ASP A 92 20.87 2.04 -12.06
N PRO A 93 20.66 1.11 -13.00
CA PRO A 93 21.72 0.65 -13.90
C PRO A 93 22.26 1.83 -14.72
N PRO A 94 23.58 2.04 -14.87
CA PRO A 94 24.14 3.26 -15.44
C PRO A 94 23.64 3.57 -16.87
N ARG A 95 23.38 2.53 -17.68
CA ARG A 95 22.72 2.65 -18.98
C ARG A 95 21.23 2.31 -18.84
N ALA A 96 20.36 3.14 -19.42
CA ALA A 96 18.96 2.75 -19.60
C ALA A 96 18.96 1.48 -20.45
N ASN A 97 18.45 0.38 -19.92
CA ASN A 97 18.09 -0.78 -20.74
C ASN A 97 17.24 -0.29 -21.92
N HIS A 98 17.40 -0.89 -23.10
CA HIS A 98 16.67 -0.50 -24.30
C HIS A 98 15.17 -0.23 -24.00
N GLY A 99 14.69 0.97 -24.35
CA GLY A 99 13.30 1.42 -24.17
C GLY A 99 13.07 2.47 -23.07
N ARG A 100 11.81 2.90 -22.92
CA ARG A 100 11.38 3.91 -21.95
C ARG A 100 11.23 3.27 -20.57
N ASN A 101 11.86 3.82 -19.54
CA ASN A 101 11.86 3.28 -18.17
C ASN A 101 11.44 4.37 -17.18
N ALA A 102 10.64 4.00 -16.16
CA ALA A 102 10.36 4.87 -15.02
C ALA A 102 11.43 4.69 -13.94
N TYR A 103 11.87 5.80 -13.39
CA TYR A 103 12.72 5.93 -12.21
C TYR A 103 11.94 6.68 -11.12
N GLY A 104 12.59 7.58 -10.40
CA GLY A 104 11.96 8.47 -9.43
C GLY A 104 11.23 7.73 -8.34
N VAL A 105 10.30 8.44 -7.72
CA VAL A 105 9.45 7.90 -6.67
C VAL A 105 8.56 6.76 -7.19
N VAL A 106 8.04 6.87 -8.41
CA VAL A 106 7.16 5.85 -9.01
C VAL A 106 7.83 4.48 -9.01
N LYS A 107 9.11 4.40 -9.40
CA LYS A 107 9.88 3.16 -9.33
C LYS A 107 10.01 2.64 -7.89
N GLN A 108 10.28 3.52 -6.92
CA GLN A 108 10.48 3.09 -5.52
C GLN A 108 9.19 2.57 -4.89
N LEU A 109 8.05 3.21 -5.16
CA LEU A 109 6.75 2.74 -4.71
C LEU A 109 6.38 1.40 -5.35
N PHE A 110 6.69 1.20 -6.63
CA PHE A 110 6.50 -0.10 -7.27
C PHE A 110 7.36 -1.21 -6.65
N ILE A 111 8.62 -0.91 -6.30
CA ILE A 111 9.49 -1.86 -5.58
C ILE A 111 8.87 -2.23 -4.22
N HIS A 112 8.32 -1.27 -3.48
CA HIS A 112 7.61 -1.54 -2.23
C HIS A 112 6.41 -2.45 -2.45
N LYS A 113 5.59 -2.19 -3.48
CA LYS A 113 4.48 -3.07 -3.85
C LYS A 113 4.92 -4.51 -4.17
N GLN A 114 6.05 -4.68 -4.85
CA GLN A 114 6.59 -6.01 -5.16
C GLN A 114 6.98 -6.77 -3.89
N ARG A 115 7.55 -6.08 -2.91
CA ARG A 115 8.01 -6.65 -1.63
C ARG A 115 6.88 -6.84 -0.62
N HIS A 116 5.86 -5.99 -0.67
CA HIS A 116 4.73 -5.95 0.25
C HIS A 116 3.44 -6.10 -0.55
N ARG A 117 3.03 -7.34 -0.78
CA ARG A 117 1.89 -7.65 -1.67
C ARG A 117 0.55 -7.14 -1.17
N ASN A 118 0.42 -6.75 0.09
CA ASN A 118 -0.78 -6.14 0.66
C ASN A 118 -0.78 -4.60 0.63
N LEU A 119 0.31 -3.98 0.17
CA LEU A 119 0.46 -2.52 0.06
C LEU A 119 -0.05 -2.02 -1.30
N LYS A 120 -1.01 -1.10 -1.30
CA LYS A 120 -1.54 -0.45 -2.50
C LYS A 120 -0.99 0.96 -2.61
N THR A 121 -0.88 1.47 -3.82
CA THR A 121 -0.47 2.85 -4.08
C THR A 121 -1.52 3.53 -4.94
N LEU A 122 -2.09 4.65 -4.50
CA LEU A 122 -3.08 5.40 -5.25
C LEU A 122 -2.47 6.71 -5.74
N LEU A 123 -2.84 7.14 -6.96
CA LEU A 123 -2.51 8.48 -7.42
C LEU A 123 -3.48 9.45 -6.75
N SER A 124 -3.01 10.36 -5.90
CA SER A 124 -3.86 11.45 -5.42
C SER A 124 -3.82 12.62 -6.40
N ILE A 125 -4.99 13.07 -6.86
CA ILE A 125 -5.17 14.08 -7.90
C ILE A 125 -5.91 15.27 -7.27
N GLY A 126 -5.36 16.47 -7.41
CA GLY A 126 -5.92 17.67 -6.80
C GLY A 126 -5.13 18.12 -5.58
N GLY A 127 -5.78 18.13 -4.42
CA GLY A 127 -5.32 18.79 -3.20
C GLY A 127 -5.54 20.30 -3.26
N TRP A 128 -5.40 20.98 -2.13
CA TRP A 128 -5.61 22.43 -1.99
C TRP A 128 -5.13 23.27 -3.19
N ALA A 129 -3.89 23.05 -3.66
CA ALA A 129 -3.27 23.86 -4.71
C ALA A 129 -3.89 23.67 -6.11
N TYR A 130 -4.41 22.48 -6.43
CA TYR A 130 -4.93 22.15 -7.76
C TYR A 130 -6.45 22.04 -7.81
N SER A 131 -7.12 22.05 -6.65
CA SER A 131 -8.59 22.01 -6.54
C SER A 131 -9.34 23.05 -7.37
N PRO A 132 -8.88 24.31 -7.53
CA PRO A 132 -9.55 25.29 -8.39
C PRO A 132 -9.70 24.86 -9.86
N LYS A 133 -8.93 23.85 -10.31
CA LYS A 133 -9.01 23.32 -11.68
C LYS A 133 -10.08 22.24 -11.85
N LEU A 134 -10.62 21.67 -10.76
CA LEU A 134 -11.58 20.57 -10.83
C LEU A 134 -12.97 21.04 -11.27
N ALA A 135 -13.46 22.18 -10.77
CA ALA A 135 -14.77 22.73 -11.13
C ALA A 135 -14.99 22.86 -12.65
N PRO A 136 -14.15 23.58 -13.42
CA PRO A 136 -14.35 23.71 -14.87
C PRO A 136 -14.19 22.38 -15.63
N VAL A 137 -13.35 21.46 -15.12
CA VAL A 137 -13.14 20.14 -15.73
C VAL A 137 -14.35 19.24 -15.52
N ALA A 138 -14.90 19.22 -14.30
CA ALA A 138 -16.06 18.43 -13.93
C ALA A 138 -17.35 18.93 -14.59
N ALA A 139 -17.44 20.24 -14.89
CA ALA A 139 -18.62 20.88 -15.48
C ALA A 139 -19.00 20.38 -16.88
N THR A 140 -18.07 19.79 -17.63
CA THR A 140 -18.32 19.34 -19.01
C THR A 140 -18.11 17.84 -19.18
N GLU A 141 -18.93 17.19 -20.01
CA GLU A 141 -18.77 15.76 -20.32
C GLU A 141 -17.39 15.47 -20.90
N THR A 142 -16.92 16.27 -21.87
CA THR A 142 -15.59 16.15 -22.46
C THR A 142 -14.48 16.28 -21.42
N GLY A 143 -14.61 17.23 -20.48
CA GLY A 143 -13.65 17.40 -19.39
C GLY A 143 -13.60 16.18 -18.48
N ARG A 144 -14.75 15.66 -18.05
CA ARG A 144 -14.85 14.43 -17.24
C ARG A 144 -14.23 13.22 -17.94
N GLN A 145 -14.52 13.02 -19.23
CA GLN A 145 -13.96 11.91 -20.00
C GLN A 145 -12.45 12.05 -20.21
N THR A 146 -11.95 13.27 -20.43
CA THR A 146 -10.52 13.56 -20.54
C THR A 146 -9.81 13.28 -19.22
N PHE A 147 -10.38 13.74 -18.10
CA PHE A 147 -9.87 13.45 -16.76
C PHE A 147 -9.82 11.95 -16.50
N ALA A 148 -10.94 11.24 -16.66
CA ALA A 148 -11.04 9.82 -16.36
C ALA A 148 -10.07 8.98 -17.20
N SER A 149 -10.02 9.20 -18.52
CA SER A 149 -9.15 8.43 -19.42
C SER A 149 -7.66 8.70 -19.18
N SER A 150 -7.28 9.94 -18.90
CA SER A 150 -5.89 10.30 -18.60
C SER A 150 -5.46 9.83 -17.20
N ALA A 151 -6.35 9.85 -16.22
CA ALA A 151 -6.11 9.27 -14.89
C ALA A 151 -5.83 7.77 -14.99
N VAL A 152 -6.66 7.01 -15.73
CA VAL A 152 -6.42 5.58 -16.00
C VAL A 152 -5.06 5.39 -16.68
N LYS A 153 -4.73 6.21 -17.68
CA LYS A 153 -3.44 6.11 -18.36
C LYS A 153 -2.27 6.32 -17.41
N LEU A 154 -2.32 7.35 -16.57
CA LEU A 154 -1.23 7.66 -15.64
C LEU A 154 -1.09 6.60 -14.55
N VAL A 155 -2.21 6.15 -13.95
CA VAL A 155 -2.24 5.06 -12.96
C VAL A 155 -1.65 3.78 -13.52
N THR A 156 -2.03 3.41 -14.74
CA THR A 156 -1.57 2.16 -15.36
C THR A 156 -0.13 2.26 -15.86
N ASP A 157 0.31 3.44 -16.29
CA ASP A 157 1.71 3.70 -16.59
C ASP A 157 2.58 3.62 -15.35
N TRP A 158 2.15 4.17 -14.22
CA TRP A 158 2.92 4.28 -12.98
C TRP A 158 2.81 3.04 -12.08
N GLY A 159 1.98 2.08 -12.45
CA GLY A 159 1.82 0.85 -11.69
C GLY A 159 1.06 1.04 -10.38
N PHE A 160 0.07 1.94 -10.36
CA PHE A 160 -0.77 2.23 -9.19
C PHE A 160 -2.06 1.41 -9.16
N ASP A 161 -2.68 1.31 -7.99
CA ASP A 161 -3.84 0.46 -7.68
C ASP A 161 -5.18 1.22 -7.75
N GLY A 162 -5.14 2.52 -8.03
CA GLY A 162 -6.32 3.36 -8.07
C GLY A 162 -6.00 4.84 -8.08
N ILE A 163 -7.05 5.64 -7.90
CA ILE A 163 -6.97 7.08 -7.72
C ILE A 163 -7.60 7.49 -6.39
N ASP A 164 -7.11 8.61 -5.88
CA ASP A 164 -7.70 9.41 -4.82
C ASP A 164 -8.00 10.80 -5.40
N VAL A 165 -9.25 11.24 -5.34
CA VAL A 165 -9.64 12.57 -5.83
C VAL A 165 -9.80 13.50 -4.64
N ASP A 166 -8.97 14.54 -4.60
CA ASP A 166 -8.94 15.52 -3.52
C ASP A 166 -9.39 16.88 -4.05
N TRP A 167 -10.69 17.15 -3.94
CA TRP A 167 -11.31 18.42 -4.31
C TRP A 167 -11.65 19.23 -3.06
N GLU A 168 -10.89 20.30 -2.83
CA GLU A 168 -11.04 21.21 -1.68
C GLU A 168 -11.49 22.62 -2.13
N PHE A 169 -12.79 22.92 -2.23
CA PHE A 169 -13.95 22.04 -2.12
C PHE A 169 -14.96 22.38 -3.23
N PRO A 170 -15.89 21.47 -3.58
CA PRO A 170 -17.11 21.85 -4.30
C PRO A 170 -17.82 23.02 -3.59
N ASP A 171 -18.26 24.04 -4.32
CA ASP A 171 -18.74 25.30 -3.70
C ASP A 171 -20.24 25.58 -3.94
N ASN A 172 -20.86 24.87 -4.87
CA ASN A 172 -22.25 25.11 -5.27
C ASN A 172 -22.94 23.81 -5.72
N ASP A 173 -24.24 23.88 -6.04
CA ASP A 173 -25.01 22.71 -6.44
C ASP A 173 -24.59 22.15 -7.82
N ASP A 174 -24.04 22.96 -8.72
CA ASP A 174 -23.47 22.47 -9.97
C ASP A 174 -22.21 21.62 -9.69
N ASP A 175 -21.30 22.11 -8.84
CA ASP A 175 -20.11 21.34 -8.42
C ASP A 175 -20.50 20.03 -7.73
N LYS A 176 -21.55 20.06 -6.88
CA LYS A 176 -22.11 18.88 -6.22
C LYS A 176 -22.48 17.80 -7.24
N GLU A 177 -23.30 18.15 -8.24
CA GLU A 177 -23.74 17.22 -9.28
C GLU A 177 -22.57 16.78 -10.19
N ASN A 178 -21.69 17.72 -10.54
CA ASN A 178 -20.56 17.46 -11.43
C ASN A 178 -19.51 16.55 -10.80
N PHE A 179 -19.33 16.59 -9.47
CA PHE A 179 -18.42 15.67 -8.79
C PHE A 179 -18.93 14.22 -8.85
N VAL A 180 -20.23 14.00 -8.69
CA VAL A 180 -20.85 12.67 -8.89
C VAL A 180 -20.54 12.15 -10.30
N LYS A 181 -20.82 12.97 -11.32
CA LYS A 181 -20.58 12.61 -12.73
C LYS A 181 -19.09 12.35 -13.03
N LEU A 182 -18.19 13.11 -12.41
CA LEU A 182 -16.75 12.90 -12.58
C LEU A 182 -16.31 11.54 -12.01
N LEU A 183 -16.80 11.18 -10.82
CA LEU A 183 -16.51 9.89 -10.19
C LEU A 183 -17.12 8.71 -10.96
N GLU A 184 -18.33 8.88 -11.50
CA GLU A 184 -18.94 7.92 -12.41
C GLU A 184 -18.06 7.69 -13.66
N ALA A 185 -17.62 8.76 -14.32
CA ALA A 185 -16.76 8.67 -15.49
C ALA A 185 -15.44 7.94 -15.18
N CYS A 186 -14.84 8.22 -14.00
CA CYS A 186 -13.65 7.50 -13.53
C CYS A 186 -13.93 6.00 -13.31
N ARG A 187 -15.05 5.66 -12.67
CA ARG A 187 -15.45 4.27 -12.41
C ARG A 187 -15.62 3.48 -13.70
N VAL A 188 -16.35 4.05 -14.65
CA VAL A 188 -16.56 3.48 -15.99
C VAL A 188 -15.23 3.27 -16.71
N ALA A 189 -14.31 4.25 -16.66
CA ALA A 189 -13.02 4.14 -17.33
C ALA A 189 -12.12 3.03 -16.73
N PHE A 190 -12.05 2.90 -15.40
CA PHE A 190 -11.28 1.85 -14.73
C PHE A 190 -11.86 0.44 -14.95
N ASP A 191 -13.19 0.31 -14.90
CA ASP A 191 -13.86 -0.98 -15.13
C ASP A 191 -13.70 -1.42 -16.59
N LYS A 192 -13.82 -0.48 -17.54
CA LYS A 192 -13.53 -0.71 -18.96
C LYS A 192 -12.08 -1.15 -19.18
N TYR A 193 -11.10 -0.48 -18.55
CA TYR A 193 -9.69 -0.88 -18.65
C TYR A 193 -9.47 -2.31 -18.13
N SER A 194 -10.02 -2.63 -16.97
CA SER A 194 -9.90 -3.95 -16.34
C SER A 194 -10.49 -5.05 -17.23
N HIS A 195 -11.66 -4.79 -17.82
CA HIS A 195 -12.32 -5.70 -18.75
C HIS A 195 -11.51 -5.90 -20.05
N LEU A 196 -11.09 -4.81 -20.72
CA LEU A 196 -10.35 -4.87 -21.98
C LEU A 196 -9.02 -5.63 -21.87
N HIS A 197 -8.35 -5.52 -20.73
CA HIS A 197 -7.07 -6.18 -20.47
C HIS A 197 -7.20 -7.48 -19.66
N ARG A 198 -8.43 -7.98 -19.46
CA ARG A 198 -8.73 -9.24 -18.75
C ARG A 198 -8.10 -9.30 -17.34
N LEU A 199 -8.04 -8.15 -16.67
CA LEU A 199 -7.52 -8.06 -15.32
C LEU A 199 -8.58 -8.54 -14.33
N ARG A 200 -8.19 -9.48 -13.46
CA ARG A 200 -8.98 -9.84 -12.27
C ARG A 200 -8.65 -8.90 -11.11
N TYR A 201 -8.73 -7.60 -11.38
CA TYR A 201 -8.40 -6.55 -10.43
C TYR A 201 -9.38 -5.40 -10.59
N ARG A 202 -9.86 -4.85 -9.47
CA ARG A 202 -10.69 -3.65 -9.45
C ARG A 202 -9.84 -2.53 -8.88
N PHE A 203 -9.57 -1.52 -9.71
CA PHE A 203 -8.89 -0.31 -9.24
C PHE A 203 -9.77 0.46 -8.27
N GLN A 204 -9.14 0.99 -7.22
CA GLN A 204 -9.82 1.77 -6.19
C GLN A 204 -10.07 3.22 -6.64
N ILE A 205 -11.19 3.78 -6.24
CA ILE A 205 -11.49 5.21 -6.33
C ILE A 205 -11.79 5.70 -4.93
N THR A 206 -10.96 6.59 -4.40
CA THR A 206 -11.13 7.20 -3.08
C THR A 206 -11.30 8.70 -3.19
N VAL A 207 -11.81 9.32 -2.13
CA VAL A 207 -12.01 10.77 -2.06
C VAL A 207 -11.51 11.29 -0.72
N ALA A 208 -10.66 12.31 -0.75
CA ALA A 208 -10.40 13.16 0.40
C ALA A 208 -11.62 14.04 0.65
N SER A 209 -12.15 13.99 1.85
CA SER A 209 -13.49 14.50 2.15
C SER A 209 -13.51 15.36 3.42
N PRO A 210 -14.28 16.47 3.44
CA PRO A 210 -14.23 17.44 4.52
C PRO A 210 -14.98 16.99 5.77
N ALA A 211 -14.52 17.45 6.94
CA ALA A 211 -15.23 17.24 8.19
C ALA A 211 -16.17 18.41 8.59
N SER A 212 -16.18 19.50 7.83
CA SER A 212 -17.00 20.68 8.14
C SER A 212 -18.37 20.62 7.46
N PRO A 213 -19.48 20.89 8.19
CA PRO A 213 -20.81 21.03 7.60
C PRO A 213 -20.93 22.10 6.53
N HIS A 214 -20.07 23.11 6.60
CA HIS A 214 -20.02 24.14 5.58
C HIS A 214 -19.57 23.58 4.22
N GLN A 215 -18.72 22.55 4.22
CA GLN A 215 -18.12 21.99 3.00
C GLN A 215 -18.87 20.75 2.52
N TYR A 216 -19.10 19.75 3.39
CA TYR A 216 -19.75 18.51 2.93
C TYR A 216 -21.21 18.72 2.47
N LYS A 217 -21.87 19.84 2.79
CA LYS A 217 -23.20 20.18 2.24
C LYS A 217 -23.20 20.41 0.72
N HIS A 218 -22.03 20.66 0.13
CA HIS A 218 -21.81 20.82 -1.30
C HIS A 218 -21.41 19.49 -1.98
N MET A 219 -21.51 18.36 -1.28
CA MET A 219 -21.24 17.03 -1.80
C MET A 219 -22.51 16.17 -1.71
N ASP A 220 -22.86 15.46 -2.78
CA ASP A 220 -23.93 14.47 -2.74
C ASP A 220 -23.35 13.15 -2.24
N LEU A 221 -23.15 13.07 -0.92
CA LEU A 221 -22.49 11.95 -0.28
C LEU A 221 -23.15 10.60 -0.63
N ALA A 222 -24.48 10.56 -0.76
CA ALA A 222 -25.23 9.36 -1.08
C ALA A 222 -24.97 8.88 -2.52
N GLU A 223 -25.08 9.77 -3.52
CA GLU A 223 -24.83 9.39 -4.91
C GLU A 223 -23.34 9.13 -5.18
N MET A 224 -22.44 9.93 -4.61
CA MET A 224 -20.99 9.69 -4.71
C MET A 224 -20.60 8.31 -4.16
N ASN A 225 -21.25 7.85 -3.08
CA ASN A 225 -20.93 6.59 -2.41
C ASN A 225 -21.10 5.34 -3.32
N ARG A 226 -21.83 5.46 -4.44
CA ARG A 226 -21.96 4.40 -5.46
C ARG A 226 -20.65 4.13 -6.20
N TYR A 227 -19.78 5.14 -6.31
CA TYR A 227 -18.54 5.09 -7.11
C TYR A 227 -17.27 5.09 -6.26
N VAL A 228 -17.36 5.65 -5.05
CA VAL A 228 -16.25 5.75 -4.11
C VAL A 228 -16.08 4.45 -3.33
N ASP A 229 -14.90 3.86 -3.31
CA ASP A 229 -14.58 2.68 -2.51
C ASP A 229 -14.31 3.06 -1.05
N ILE A 230 -13.58 4.17 -0.81
CA ILE A 230 -13.17 4.66 0.52
C ILE A 230 -13.23 6.20 0.60
N TRP A 231 -13.73 6.70 1.73
CA TRP A 231 -13.77 8.10 2.11
C TRP A 231 -12.64 8.41 3.09
N HIS A 232 -11.67 9.22 2.66
CA HIS A 232 -10.62 9.76 3.51
C HIS A 232 -11.16 11.03 4.20
N LEU A 233 -11.82 10.88 5.36
CA LEU A 233 -12.35 12.02 6.12
C LEU A 233 -11.21 12.82 6.75
N MET A 234 -10.94 14.02 6.23
CA MET A 234 -9.91 14.95 6.70
C MET A 234 -10.29 15.53 8.07
N ALA A 235 -10.10 14.71 9.10
CA ALA A 235 -10.49 14.98 10.48
C ALA A 235 -9.43 15.79 11.25
N TYR A 236 -8.92 16.82 10.60
CA TYR A 236 -7.91 17.75 11.09
C TYR A 236 -8.19 19.15 10.51
N ASP A 237 -7.34 20.13 10.83
CA ASP A 237 -7.52 21.54 10.44
C ASP A 237 -8.82 22.19 10.90
N TYR A 238 -9.33 21.76 12.06
CA TYR A 238 -10.50 22.39 12.67
C TYR A 238 -10.22 23.79 13.20
N ALA A 239 -8.95 24.10 13.46
CA ALA A 239 -8.50 25.39 13.95
C ALA A 239 -7.12 25.77 13.40
N GLY A 240 -6.91 27.05 13.14
CA GLY A 240 -5.69 27.61 12.57
C GLY A 240 -5.68 29.14 12.59
N ASN A 241 -4.92 29.77 11.70
CA ASN A 241 -4.82 31.24 11.62
C ASN A 241 -6.15 31.94 11.24
N TRP A 242 -7.12 31.21 10.70
CA TRP A 242 -8.48 31.68 10.41
C TRP A 242 -9.39 31.65 11.65
N SER A 243 -8.97 31.01 12.75
CA SER A 243 -9.78 30.89 13.96
C SER A 243 -9.76 32.18 14.78
N VAL A 244 -10.86 32.47 15.46
CA VAL A 244 -11.02 33.66 16.32
C VAL A 244 -10.33 33.47 17.68
N THR A 245 -10.17 32.22 18.12
CA THR A 245 -9.52 31.78 19.35
C THR A 245 -8.67 30.55 19.07
N SER A 246 -7.70 30.25 19.94
CA SER A 246 -6.97 28.99 19.95
C SER A 246 -7.92 27.83 20.21
N SER A 247 -7.67 26.68 19.58
CA SER A 247 -8.52 25.50 19.72
C SER A 247 -7.77 24.22 19.34
N HIS A 248 -8.44 23.08 19.48
CA HIS A 248 -7.96 21.80 18.99
C HIS A 248 -8.13 21.73 17.49
N GLN A 249 -7.11 21.26 16.77
CA GLN A 249 -7.20 21.10 15.31
C GLN A 249 -7.82 19.77 14.86
N ALA A 250 -7.88 18.76 15.74
CA ALA A 250 -8.26 17.39 15.36
C ALA A 250 -8.94 16.63 16.53
N ASN A 251 -9.83 17.29 17.27
CA ASN A 251 -10.56 16.67 18.38
C ASN A 251 -11.64 15.68 17.91
N VAL A 252 -11.79 14.56 18.63
CA VAL A 252 -12.81 13.55 18.31
C VAL A 252 -14.20 14.04 18.72
N PHE A 253 -14.33 14.58 19.93
CA PHE A 253 -15.60 15.07 20.47
C PHE A 253 -15.59 16.58 20.66
N ALA A 254 -16.77 17.16 20.74
CA ALA A 254 -16.92 18.56 21.09
C ALA A 254 -16.52 18.83 22.55
N ASN A 255 -15.78 19.92 22.77
CA ASN A 255 -15.60 20.54 24.06
C ASN A 255 -16.17 21.97 24.02
N LYS A 256 -17.22 22.21 24.82
CA LYS A 256 -18.03 23.43 24.79
C LYS A 256 -17.14 24.66 25.00
N ASN A 257 -17.37 25.69 24.19
CA ASN A 257 -16.60 26.96 24.17
C ASN A 257 -15.15 26.85 23.69
N ILE A 258 -14.65 25.65 23.36
CA ILE A 258 -13.28 25.46 22.82
C ILE A 258 -13.35 25.05 21.35
N THR A 259 -14.11 24.01 21.02
CA THR A 259 -14.10 23.39 19.69
C THR A 259 -15.28 23.85 18.84
N ALA A 260 -15.03 24.26 17.60
CA ALA A 260 -16.08 24.61 16.64
C ALA A 260 -16.54 23.41 15.79
N LEU A 261 -15.62 22.48 15.50
CA LEU A 261 -15.86 21.24 14.77
C LEU A 261 -15.42 20.05 15.63
N ASN A 262 -15.90 18.85 15.30
CA ASN A 262 -15.43 17.61 15.90
C ASN A 262 -15.64 16.43 14.94
N THR A 263 -14.81 15.40 15.08
CA THR A 263 -14.82 14.26 14.16
C THR A 263 -16.05 13.36 14.34
N HIS A 264 -16.58 13.24 15.56
CA HIS A 264 -17.74 12.41 15.86
C HIS A 264 -18.99 12.83 15.07
N ASP A 265 -19.26 14.13 15.03
CA ASP A 265 -20.42 14.67 14.31
C ASP A 265 -20.24 14.51 12.80
N ALA A 266 -19.04 14.75 12.27
CA ALA A 266 -18.74 14.54 10.85
C ALA A 266 -18.97 13.07 10.44
N ILE A 267 -18.43 12.11 11.20
CA ILE A 267 -18.64 10.68 10.93
C ILE A 267 -20.12 10.33 11.00
N SER A 268 -20.83 10.80 12.03
CA SER A 268 -22.26 10.52 12.19
C SER A 268 -23.09 11.11 11.05
N HIS A 269 -22.69 12.25 10.50
CA HIS A 269 -23.32 12.81 9.31
C HIS A 269 -23.11 11.92 8.08
N TYR A 270 -21.88 11.48 7.81
CA TYR A 270 -21.58 10.59 6.68
C TYR A 270 -22.37 9.26 6.79
N GLU A 271 -22.43 8.67 7.99
CA GLU A 271 -23.26 7.50 8.27
C GLU A 271 -24.75 7.77 8.00
N SER A 272 -25.26 8.95 8.39
CA SER A 272 -26.66 9.33 8.11
C SER A 272 -26.97 9.52 6.63
N GLN A 273 -25.95 9.77 5.79
CA GLN A 273 -26.08 9.80 4.32
C GLN A 273 -25.97 8.39 3.68
N GLY A 274 -25.96 7.32 4.49
CA GLY A 274 -25.92 5.94 3.99
C GLY A 274 -24.52 5.41 3.69
N ILE A 275 -23.46 6.15 4.05
CA ILE A 275 -22.08 5.66 3.92
C ILE A 275 -21.85 4.62 5.01
N SER A 276 -21.46 3.42 4.60
CA SER A 276 -21.12 2.36 5.56
C SER A 276 -19.88 2.76 6.38
N PRO A 277 -19.86 2.56 7.71
CA PRO A 277 -18.75 2.96 8.58
C PRO A 277 -17.39 2.44 8.09
N HIS A 278 -17.35 1.19 7.61
CA HIS A 278 -16.13 0.54 7.11
C HIS A 278 -15.56 1.16 5.82
N LYS A 279 -16.28 2.09 5.16
CA LYS A 279 -15.77 2.88 4.03
C LYS A 279 -15.15 4.20 4.48
N ILE A 280 -15.27 4.59 5.74
CA ILE A 280 -14.75 5.86 6.26
C ILE A 280 -13.41 5.59 6.95
N LEU A 281 -12.35 6.24 6.47
CA LEU A 281 -11.06 6.29 7.16
C LEU A 281 -10.96 7.63 7.89
N MET A 282 -10.60 7.59 9.16
CA MET A 282 -10.36 8.80 9.96
C MET A 282 -8.97 9.36 9.65
N GLY A 283 -8.92 10.63 9.23
CA GLY A 283 -7.67 11.35 9.00
C GLY A 283 -7.02 11.80 10.31
N LEU A 284 -5.71 11.59 10.45
CA LEU A 284 -4.92 12.09 11.57
C LEU A 284 -3.78 13.00 11.05
N PRO A 285 -3.55 14.17 11.68
CA PRO A 285 -2.46 15.05 11.29
C PRO A 285 -1.14 14.57 11.92
N LEU A 286 -0.09 14.46 11.09
CA LEU A 286 1.31 14.29 11.52
C LEU A 286 2.00 15.65 11.70
N TYR A 287 1.23 16.64 12.15
CA TYR A 287 1.68 18.01 12.39
C TYR A 287 0.80 18.68 13.45
N GLY A 288 1.28 19.81 13.96
CA GLY A 288 0.62 20.67 14.91
C GLY A 288 0.27 22.04 14.35
N ARG A 289 -0.82 22.64 14.82
CA ARG A 289 -1.28 24.01 14.53
C ARG A 289 -0.96 24.90 15.74
N ALA A 290 -0.20 25.96 15.53
CA ALA A 290 0.31 26.82 16.60
C ALA A 290 -0.51 28.11 16.79
N PHE A 291 -0.58 28.57 18.04
CA PHE A 291 -1.21 29.82 18.49
C PHE A 291 -0.29 30.49 19.50
N VAL A 292 0.27 31.64 19.15
CA VAL A 292 1.23 32.41 19.96
C VAL A 292 0.52 33.56 20.67
N GLY A 293 0.96 33.88 21.88
CA GLY A 293 0.40 34.96 22.68
C GLY A 293 -0.97 34.62 23.28
N THR A 294 -1.25 33.34 23.48
CA THR A 294 -2.51 32.86 24.06
C THR A 294 -2.36 32.46 25.53
N SER A 295 -3.43 32.52 26.31
CA SER A 295 -3.46 32.03 27.70
C SER A 295 -3.87 30.55 27.82
N GLY A 296 -4.20 29.89 26.71
CA GLY A 296 -4.61 28.48 26.68
C GLY A 296 -5.66 28.23 25.61
N LEU A 297 -6.31 27.06 25.63
CA LEU A 297 -7.38 26.71 24.69
C LEU A 297 -8.63 27.60 24.86
N GLY A 298 -9.30 27.91 23.75
CA GLY A 298 -10.51 28.75 23.72
C GLY A 298 -10.23 30.23 23.95
N GLN A 299 -8.96 30.65 23.97
CA GLN A 299 -8.57 32.02 24.29
C GLN A 299 -8.08 32.76 23.05
N LYS A 300 -8.06 34.10 23.12
CA LYS A 300 -7.45 34.93 22.07
C LYS A 300 -5.96 34.63 21.93
N TYR A 301 -5.44 34.83 20.74
CA TYR A 301 -4.03 34.70 20.40
C TYR A 301 -3.64 35.91 19.52
N SER A 302 -2.34 36.19 19.41
CA SER A 302 -1.84 37.36 18.67
C SER A 302 -1.26 37.03 17.29
N SER A 303 -0.75 35.80 17.11
CA SER A 303 -0.30 35.29 15.82
C SER A 303 -0.20 33.76 15.87
N VAL A 304 0.09 33.11 14.74
CA VAL A 304 0.42 31.67 14.70
C VAL A 304 1.93 31.40 14.74
N GLY A 305 2.74 32.44 14.99
CA GLY A 305 4.20 32.34 14.96
C GLY A 305 4.78 32.18 13.56
N ARG A 306 6.09 32.00 13.50
CA ARG A 306 6.87 31.73 12.27
C ARG A 306 7.65 30.44 12.48
N GLY A 307 7.82 29.65 11.42
CA GLY A 307 8.59 28.41 11.44
C GLY A 307 7.78 27.17 11.04
N GLY A 308 8.48 26.04 10.97
CA GLY A 308 7.98 24.79 10.39
C GLY A 308 7.89 24.84 8.86
N PRO A 309 7.22 23.86 8.22
CA PRO A 309 7.07 23.85 6.76
C PRO A 309 6.29 25.07 6.24
N GLU A 310 5.35 25.59 7.04
CA GLU A 310 4.57 26.80 6.78
C GLU A 310 4.27 27.52 8.10
N PRO A 311 4.09 28.86 8.10
CA PRO A 311 3.78 29.60 9.32
C PRO A 311 2.60 29.01 10.11
N GLY A 312 2.85 28.68 11.37
CA GLY A 312 1.84 28.10 12.26
C GLY A 312 1.68 26.59 12.16
N ILE A 313 2.45 25.90 11.33
CA ILE A 313 2.45 24.44 11.22
C ILE A 313 3.79 23.89 11.70
N TRP A 314 3.79 22.85 12.52
CA TRP A 314 5.01 22.16 12.97
C TRP A 314 4.86 20.66 12.75
N TYR A 315 5.86 19.98 12.21
CA TYR A 315 5.77 18.52 12.09
C TYR A 315 5.72 17.86 13.47
N TYR A 316 4.95 16.78 13.60
CA TYR A 316 4.82 16.06 14.86
C TYR A 316 6.18 15.57 15.40
N LYS A 317 7.09 15.16 14.52
CA LYS A 317 8.45 14.77 14.90
C LYS A 317 9.27 15.83 15.63
N ASP A 318 8.92 17.10 15.44
CA ASP A 318 9.58 18.25 16.04
C ASP A 318 8.85 18.74 17.32
N LEU A 319 7.83 17.99 17.78
CA LEU A 319 6.98 18.33 18.92
C LEU A 319 7.10 17.29 20.06
N PRO A 320 6.90 17.67 21.34
CA PRO A 320 6.75 19.05 21.82
C PRO A 320 8.05 19.84 21.66
N LYS A 321 7.92 21.17 21.51
CA LYS A 321 9.09 22.05 21.52
C LYS A 321 9.74 22.07 22.91
N PRO A 322 11.07 22.29 23.01
CA PRO A 322 11.74 22.46 24.29
C PRO A 322 11.06 23.53 25.15
N GLY A 323 10.80 23.21 26.43
CA GLY A 323 10.13 24.11 27.38
C GLY A 323 8.60 23.98 27.39
N ALA A 324 7.98 23.47 26.32
CA ALA A 324 6.56 23.20 26.30
C ALA A 324 6.20 21.93 27.08
N ARG A 325 5.04 21.93 27.73
CA ARG A 325 4.45 20.75 28.38
C ARG A 325 3.33 20.20 27.52
N GLU A 326 3.35 18.89 27.29
CA GLU A 326 2.21 18.19 26.67
C GLU A 326 1.06 18.04 27.66
N GLU A 327 -0.14 18.33 27.17
CA GLU A 327 -1.40 18.25 27.89
C GLU A 327 -2.40 17.40 27.09
N TYR A 328 -3.37 16.81 27.79
CA TYR A 328 -4.42 15.99 27.19
C TYR A 328 -5.79 16.44 27.65
N ASP A 329 -6.63 16.88 26.71
CA ASP A 329 -8.03 17.20 26.94
C ASP A 329 -8.86 15.92 26.89
N ASP A 330 -9.27 15.43 28.05
CA ASP A 330 -10.03 14.18 28.15
C ASP A 330 -11.50 14.32 27.70
N VAL A 331 -12.03 15.55 27.57
CA VAL A 331 -13.37 15.78 27.02
C VAL A 331 -13.32 15.71 25.49
N ALA A 332 -12.42 16.48 24.87
CA ALA A 332 -12.26 16.52 23.42
C ALA A 332 -11.57 15.28 22.84
N LYS A 333 -10.88 14.52 23.70
CA LYS A 333 -9.96 13.42 23.35
C LYS A 333 -8.87 13.87 22.40
N ALA A 334 -8.26 15.01 22.73
CA ALA A 334 -7.25 15.70 21.92
C ALA A 334 -6.03 16.06 22.77
N ALA A 335 -4.89 16.25 22.13
CA ALA A 335 -3.65 16.68 22.76
C ALA A 335 -3.19 18.04 22.25
N TYR A 336 -2.37 18.71 23.06
CA TYR A 336 -1.66 19.93 22.69
C TYR A 336 -0.42 20.08 23.57
N SER A 337 0.52 20.93 23.18
CA SER A 337 1.56 21.42 24.07
C SER A 337 1.36 22.88 24.39
N TYR A 338 1.72 23.31 25.60
CA TYR A 338 1.74 24.72 25.99
C TYR A 338 3.06 25.09 26.66
N ASP A 339 3.64 26.21 26.24
CA ASP A 339 4.76 26.85 26.92
C ASP A 339 4.28 28.15 27.57
N ASN A 340 4.35 28.21 28.90
CA ASN A 340 3.89 29.36 29.68
C ASN A 340 4.82 30.59 29.56
N VAL A 341 6.09 30.39 29.18
CA VAL A 341 7.07 31.49 29.02
C VAL A 341 6.81 32.20 27.69
N THR A 342 6.75 31.45 26.60
CA THR A 342 6.50 32.00 25.26
C THR A 342 5.02 32.24 24.98
N ARG A 343 4.13 31.69 25.81
CA ARG A 343 2.67 31.70 25.64
C ARG A 343 2.26 31.09 24.29
N GLU A 344 2.98 30.05 23.87
CA GLU A 344 2.71 29.30 22.64
C GLU A 344 1.93 28.02 22.96
N LEU A 345 0.80 27.86 22.29
CA LEU A 345 0.02 26.62 22.26
C LEU A 345 0.19 25.96 20.89
N ILE A 346 0.43 24.65 20.85
CA ILE A 346 0.43 23.88 19.61
C ILE A 346 -0.50 22.69 19.77
N SER A 347 -1.60 22.64 19.00
CA SER A 347 -2.51 21.49 18.99
C SER A 347 -2.04 20.45 17.98
N TYR A 348 -1.86 19.20 18.40
CA TYR A 348 -1.42 18.07 17.57
C TYR A 348 -1.82 16.74 18.24
N ASP A 349 -1.79 15.64 17.50
CA ASP A 349 -1.96 14.32 18.10
C ASP A 349 -0.67 13.81 18.74
N ASN A 350 -0.78 13.20 19.92
CA ASN A 350 0.32 12.45 20.54
C ASN A 350 -0.05 10.97 20.64
N VAL A 351 0.85 10.14 21.17
CA VAL A 351 0.62 8.69 21.29
C VAL A 351 -0.67 8.38 22.07
N ARG A 352 -1.03 9.18 23.08
CA ARG A 352 -2.25 9.00 23.87
C ARG A 352 -3.51 9.29 23.06
N SER A 353 -3.56 10.41 22.31
CA SER A 353 -4.71 10.71 21.46
C SER A 353 -4.82 9.74 20.28
N ALA A 354 -3.70 9.39 19.64
CA ALA A 354 -3.67 8.39 18.56
C ALA A 354 -4.16 7.01 19.02
N THR A 355 -3.75 6.56 20.22
CA THR A 355 -4.26 5.32 20.83
C THR A 355 -5.77 5.38 21.04
N PHE A 356 -6.29 6.50 21.55
CA PHE A 356 -7.73 6.69 21.70
C PHE A 356 -8.45 6.64 20.34
N LYS A 357 -7.94 7.35 19.34
CA LYS A 357 -8.51 7.39 17.99
C LYS A 357 -8.53 6.01 17.34
N ALA A 358 -7.47 5.21 17.48
CA ALA A 358 -7.45 3.81 17.00
C ALA A 358 -8.56 2.97 17.64
N ARG A 359 -8.77 3.11 18.96
CA ARG A 359 -9.87 2.41 19.66
C ARG A 359 -11.24 2.93 19.24
N TYR A 360 -11.37 4.23 18.99
CA TYR A 360 -12.60 4.82 18.47
C TYR A 360 -12.92 4.29 17.07
N ILE A 361 -11.93 4.23 16.17
CA ILE A 361 -12.04 3.63 14.83
C ILE A 361 -12.54 2.19 14.92
N ALA A 362 -11.91 1.36 15.76
CA ALA A 362 -12.32 -0.02 15.94
C ALA A 362 -13.72 -0.14 16.56
N GLY A 363 -14.02 0.62 17.61
CA GLY A 363 -15.30 0.59 18.30
C GLY A 363 -16.48 1.08 17.45
N ARG A 364 -16.24 2.06 16.58
CA ARG A 364 -17.22 2.59 15.63
C ARG A 364 -17.25 1.80 14.31
N ARG A 365 -16.43 0.75 14.19
CA ARG A 365 -16.32 -0.13 13.00
C ARG A 365 -15.99 0.65 11.72
N LEU A 366 -15.15 1.67 11.85
CA LEU A 366 -14.67 2.44 10.73
C LEU A 366 -13.72 1.62 9.85
N GLY A 367 -13.43 2.11 8.65
CA GLY A 367 -12.56 1.42 7.70
C GLY A 367 -11.08 1.44 8.10
N GLY A 368 -10.68 2.36 8.97
CA GLY A 368 -9.29 2.50 9.43
C GLY A 368 -8.87 3.95 9.61
N ALA A 369 -7.59 4.23 9.39
CA ALA A 369 -6.99 5.56 9.49
C ALA A 369 -6.19 5.93 8.24
N PHE A 370 -6.06 7.23 8.00
CA PHE A 370 -5.03 7.76 7.12
C PHE A 370 -4.31 8.97 7.73
N PHE A 371 -3.12 9.29 7.24
CA PHE A 371 -2.27 10.33 7.81
C PHE A 371 -1.82 11.38 6.78
N TRP A 372 -1.85 12.65 7.19
CA TRP A 372 -1.24 13.77 6.46
C TRP A 372 -0.10 14.38 7.28
N GLU A 373 1.17 14.33 6.88
CA GLU A 373 1.76 13.54 5.79
C GLU A 373 3.02 12.80 6.27
N ALA A 374 3.45 11.79 5.52
CA ALA A 374 4.43 10.78 5.97
C ALA A 374 5.69 11.32 6.63
N ARG A 375 6.22 12.46 6.15
CA ARG A 375 7.46 13.05 6.67
C ARG A 375 7.30 13.65 8.07
N GLY A 376 6.06 13.88 8.51
CA GLY A 376 5.75 14.49 9.79
C GLY A 376 5.86 13.55 10.99
N ASP A 377 5.86 12.23 10.78
CA ASP A 377 5.83 11.26 11.88
C ASP A 377 7.18 11.09 12.61
N LYS A 378 7.10 10.63 13.86
CA LYS A 378 8.24 10.10 14.60
C LYS A 378 8.52 8.65 14.19
N THR A 379 9.60 8.09 14.71
CA THR A 379 9.96 6.67 14.53
C THR A 379 9.81 5.89 15.84
N GLY A 380 9.86 4.56 15.75
CA GLY A 380 9.80 3.68 16.93
C GLY A 380 8.48 3.77 17.67
N SER A 381 8.53 3.67 19.01
CA SER A 381 7.34 3.71 19.89
C SER A 381 6.64 5.06 19.95
N GLN A 382 7.19 6.09 19.32
CA GLN A 382 6.58 7.42 19.24
C GLN A 382 5.88 7.66 17.90
N SER A 383 6.00 6.76 16.91
CA SER A 383 5.27 6.88 15.64
C SER A 383 3.76 6.80 15.90
N LEU A 384 3.00 7.80 15.44
CA LEU A 384 1.54 7.77 15.52
C LEU A 384 0.97 6.76 14.52
N LEU A 385 1.61 6.64 13.36
CA LEU A 385 1.22 5.69 12.32
C LEU A 385 1.30 4.25 12.85
N ARG A 386 2.43 3.91 13.48
CA ARG A 386 2.63 2.63 14.14
C ARG A 386 1.67 2.44 15.30
N THR A 387 1.51 3.45 16.14
CA THR A 387 0.61 3.40 17.31
C THR A 387 -0.81 3.02 16.87
N VAL A 388 -1.31 3.62 15.79
CA VAL A 388 -2.63 3.30 15.26
C VAL A 388 -2.65 1.90 14.64
N ALA A 389 -1.67 1.53 13.82
CA ALA A 389 -1.57 0.19 13.24
C ALA A 389 -1.62 -0.92 14.31
N ASP A 390 -0.80 -0.79 15.36
CA ASP A 390 -0.69 -1.76 16.45
C ASP A 390 -2.00 -1.88 17.25
N ASN A 391 -2.71 -0.76 17.46
CA ASN A 391 -3.99 -0.76 18.20
C ASN A 391 -5.19 -1.22 17.35
N LEU A 392 -5.11 -1.13 16.02
CA LEU A 392 -6.13 -1.69 15.12
C LEU A 392 -6.00 -3.21 15.03
N GLY A 393 -4.79 -3.76 15.13
CA GLY A 393 -4.49 -5.18 15.31
C GLY A 393 -4.75 -6.10 14.10
N TRP A 394 -5.60 -5.68 13.15
CA TRP A 394 -5.91 -6.44 11.93
C TRP A 394 -5.96 -5.52 10.71
N LEU A 395 -4.85 -5.44 9.98
CA LEU A 395 -4.73 -4.63 8.77
C LEU A 395 -5.19 -5.39 7.51
N ASP A 396 -5.70 -4.64 6.53
CA ASP A 396 -6.10 -5.16 5.23
C ASP A 396 -4.96 -5.90 4.52
N ALA A 397 -5.17 -7.18 4.25
CA ALA A 397 -4.22 -8.08 3.61
C ALA A 397 -4.51 -8.32 2.11
N THR A 398 -5.46 -7.59 1.52
CA THR A 398 -5.86 -7.77 0.11
C THR A 398 -4.66 -7.56 -0.82
N PRO A 399 -4.38 -8.46 -1.77
CA PRO A 399 -3.25 -8.29 -2.68
C PRO A 399 -3.38 -7.08 -3.60
N ASN A 400 -2.27 -6.38 -3.82
CA ASN A 400 -2.10 -5.33 -4.83
C ASN A 400 -1.97 -5.89 -6.24
N ASN A 401 -2.09 -5.01 -7.25
CA ASN A 401 -1.80 -5.34 -8.63
C ASN A 401 -0.33 -5.11 -8.98
N LEU A 402 0.28 -6.06 -9.70
CA LEU A 402 1.62 -5.94 -10.28
C LEU A 402 1.63 -6.10 -11.80
N HIS A 403 0.47 -6.27 -12.43
CA HIS A 403 0.35 -6.52 -13.85
C HIS A 403 -0.23 -5.29 -14.58
N TYR A 404 0.60 -4.62 -15.35
CA TYR A 404 0.31 -3.37 -16.06
C TYR A 404 0.68 -3.48 -17.54
N PRO A 405 -0.08 -4.25 -18.34
CA PRO A 405 0.31 -4.64 -19.69
C PRO A 405 0.40 -3.47 -20.69
N THR A 406 -0.23 -2.34 -20.38
CA THR A 406 -0.23 -1.13 -21.23
C THR A 406 0.74 -0.05 -20.76
N SER A 407 1.51 -0.29 -19.70
CA SER A 407 2.44 0.71 -19.19
C SER A 407 3.45 1.06 -20.28
N GLN A 408 3.65 2.35 -20.51
CA GLN A 408 4.70 2.84 -21.41
C GLN A 408 6.12 2.62 -20.88
N TYR A 409 6.27 2.14 -19.64
CA TYR A 409 7.55 1.91 -19.00
C TYR A 409 7.88 0.43 -18.92
N ASN A 410 9.02 0.05 -19.51
CA ASN A 410 9.52 -1.33 -19.51
C ASN A 410 9.78 -1.84 -18.08
N THR A 411 10.17 -0.95 -17.17
CA THR A 411 10.31 -1.28 -15.74
C THR A 411 9.00 -1.78 -15.13
N LEU A 412 7.84 -1.39 -15.63
CA LEU A 412 6.55 -1.73 -15.01
C LEU A 412 5.83 -2.83 -15.80
N CYS A 413 5.94 -2.83 -17.13
CA CYS A 413 5.34 -3.86 -17.98
C CYS A 413 6.13 -5.19 -17.98
N CYS A 414 7.47 -5.15 -17.91
CA CYS A 414 8.33 -6.33 -18.17
C CYS A 414 9.05 -6.90 -16.93
N LEU A 415 8.95 -6.27 -15.75
CA LEU A 415 9.64 -6.74 -14.53
C LEU A 415 9.15 -8.11 -14.02
N GLN A 416 8.05 -8.65 -14.56
CA GLN A 416 7.58 -10.02 -14.30
C GLN A 416 8.44 -11.09 -14.98
N ALA A 417 9.31 -10.75 -15.95
CA ALA A 417 10.11 -11.72 -16.69
C ALA A 417 11.27 -12.31 -15.84
N ASN A 418 11.86 -11.53 -14.94
CA ASN A 418 13.03 -11.98 -14.16
C ASN A 418 12.68 -12.80 -12.90
N SER A 419 11.43 -12.73 -12.40
CA SER A 419 11.00 -13.52 -11.24
C SER A 419 10.47 -14.91 -11.62
N LYS A 420 10.23 -15.19 -12.90
CA LYS A 420 9.78 -16.52 -13.38
C LYS A 420 10.93 -17.47 -13.76
N MET A 421 12.13 -16.96 -14.03
CA MET A 421 13.30 -17.83 -14.29
C MET A 421 13.83 -18.53 -13.02
N PHE A 422 13.63 -17.94 -11.84
CA PHE A 422 14.10 -18.49 -10.57
C PHE A 422 13.30 -19.72 -10.06
N PRO A 423 11.95 -19.73 -10.08
CA PRO A 423 11.18 -20.89 -9.59
C PRO A 423 11.26 -22.10 -10.52
N ALA A 424 11.43 -21.92 -11.83
CA ALA A 424 11.54 -23.04 -12.76
C ALA A 424 12.89 -23.78 -12.60
N ALA A 425 14.00 -23.03 -12.47
CA ALA A 425 15.31 -23.61 -12.22
C ALA A 425 15.39 -24.27 -10.83
N LEU A 426 14.79 -23.66 -9.80
CA LEU A 426 14.74 -24.22 -8.45
C LEU A 426 13.84 -25.46 -8.37
N SER A 427 12.70 -25.47 -9.06
CA SER A 427 11.81 -26.63 -9.14
C SER A 427 12.47 -27.79 -9.91
N LEU A 428 13.16 -27.50 -11.01
CA LEU A 428 13.91 -28.50 -11.75
C LEU A 428 15.07 -29.06 -10.93
N PHE A 429 15.78 -28.20 -10.19
CA PHE A 429 16.84 -28.61 -9.27
C PHE A 429 16.31 -29.51 -8.14
N LEU A 430 15.20 -29.13 -7.48
CA LEU A 430 14.55 -29.95 -6.46
C LEU A 430 14.05 -31.29 -6.99
N GLN A 431 13.48 -31.33 -8.20
CA GLN A 431 13.05 -32.56 -8.87
C GLN A 431 14.24 -33.48 -9.21
N LEU A 432 15.35 -32.91 -9.66
CA LEU A 432 16.59 -33.66 -9.91
C LEU A 432 17.20 -34.20 -8.61
N CYS A 433 17.17 -33.43 -7.51
CA CYS A 433 17.60 -33.89 -6.20
C CYS A 433 16.74 -35.06 -5.67
N LEU A 434 15.42 -34.98 -5.83
CA LEU A 434 14.51 -36.08 -5.46
C LEU A 434 14.72 -37.32 -6.33
N ALA A 435 14.94 -37.16 -7.63
CA ALA A 435 15.23 -38.28 -8.54
C ALA A 435 16.56 -38.98 -8.19
N ALA A 436 17.59 -38.21 -7.81
CA ALA A 436 18.86 -38.75 -7.32
C ALA A 436 18.69 -39.53 -6.00
N PHE A 437 17.77 -39.13 -5.13
CA PHE A 437 17.42 -39.84 -3.89
C PHE A 437 16.77 -41.20 -4.16
N VAL A 438 15.88 -41.29 -5.16
CA VAL A 438 15.22 -42.55 -5.54
C VAL A 438 16.21 -43.53 -6.18
N ALA A 439 17.18 -43.02 -6.95
CA ALA A 439 18.23 -43.85 -7.55
C ALA A 439 19.30 -44.32 -6.54
N ALA A 440 19.42 -43.66 -5.39
CA ALA A 440 20.35 -44.01 -4.31
C ALA A 440 19.73 -44.91 -3.22
N ALA A 441 18.43 -45.21 -3.30
CA ALA A 441 17.78 -46.17 -2.41
C ALA A 441 18.22 -47.60 -2.79
N PRO A 442 18.75 -48.40 -1.86
CA PRO A 442 19.18 -49.75 -2.18
C PRO A 442 17.97 -50.58 -2.60
N ILE A 443 18.02 -51.14 -3.82
CA ILE A 443 17.07 -52.15 -4.27
C ILE A 443 17.38 -53.40 -3.45
N ALA A 444 16.53 -53.70 -2.48
CA ALA A 444 16.59 -54.93 -1.72
C ALA A 444 16.15 -56.06 -2.63
N ASP A 445 17.10 -56.70 -3.30
CA ASP A 445 16.97 -58.11 -3.66
C ASP A 445 18.36 -58.71 -3.85
N GLU A 446 18.86 -59.34 -2.78
CA GLU A 446 19.45 -60.67 -2.85
C GLU A 446 19.63 -61.22 -1.43
N THR A 447 18.90 -62.29 -1.16
CA THR A 447 18.98 -63.11 0.05
C THR A 447 20.39 -63.66 0.25
N MET A 448 21.03 -63.41 1.39
CA MET A 448 22.01 -64.33 2.00
C MET A 448 21.91 -64.27 3.52
N ALA A 449 21.93 -65.45 4.12
CA ALA A 449 21.57 -65.71 5.49
C ALA A 449 22.71 -65.47 6.51
N VAL A 450 22.30 -65.37 7.79
CA VAL A 450 23.07 -65.63 9.04
C VAL A 450 23.90 -64.46 9.61
N THR A 451 23.32 -63.70 10.54
CA THR A 451 23.66 -63.62 12.00
C THR A 451 23.15 -62.31 12.62
N ASN A 452 22.82 -62.38 13.91
CA ASN A 452 22.25 -61.33 14.75
C ASN A 452 23.05 -60.02 14.78
N ALA A 453 22.71 -59.04 13.93
CA ALA A 453 23.20 -57.67 14.10
C ALA A 453 22.07 -56.65 13.91
N THR A 454 22.00 -55.68 14.81
CA THR A 454 21.01 -54.59 14.80
C THR A 454 21.15 -53.71 13.56
N PRO A 455 20.04 -53.19 12.98
CA PRO A 455 20.01 -52.55 11.64
C PRO A 455 20.88 -51.29 11.43
N TRP A 456 21.61 -50.82 12.44
CA TRP A 456 22.38 -49.58 12.41
C TRP A 456 23.77 -49.71 11.77
N GLN A 457 24.23 -50.92 11.46
CA GLN A 457 25.61 -51.19 11.05
C GLN A 457 25.79 -51.53 9.56
N TYR A 458 24.74 -51.47 8.73
CA TYR A 458 24.86 -51.69 7.29
C TYR A 458 24.46 -50.44 6.50
N GLY A 459 25.44 -49.81 5.85
CA GLY A 459 25.24 -48.71 4.91
C GLY A 459 26.23 -47.57 5.13
N THR A 460 27.16 -47.43 4.18
CA THR A 460 28.13 -46.33 4.06
C THR A 460 27.55 -44.96 4.44
N GLY A 461 27.89 -44.46 5.63
CA GLY A 461 27.77 -43.04 6.01
C GLY A 461 26.36 -42.45 6.19
N GLY A 462 25.32 -43.28 6.35
CA GLY A 462 23.92 -42.83 6.29
C GLY A 462 23.10 -42.90 7.60
N GLY A 463 23.74 -42.92 8.78
CA GLY A 463 23.01 -42.92 10.06
C GLY A 463 22.43 -41.55 10.45
N ILE A 464 21.86 -41.45 11.67
CA ILE A 464 21.36 -40.18 12.26
C ILE A 464 22.34 -39.02 12.06
N ILE A 465 23.65 -39.29 12.12
CA ILE A 465 24.70 -38.29 11.92
C ILE A 465 24.66 -37.70 10.50
N GLY A 466 24.52 -38.52 9.46
CA GLY A 466 24.39 -38.05 8.08
C GLY A 466 23.11 -37.24 7.86
N PHE A 467 22.02 -37.63 8.53
CA PHE A 467 20.77 -36.86 8.54
C PHE A 467 20.92 -35.51 9.25
N ILE A 468 21.64 -35.45 10.38
CA ILE A 468 21.95 -34.20 11.09
C ILE A 468 22.80 -33.28 10.20
N VAL A 469 23.84 -33.81 9.53
CA VAL A 469 24.68 -33.03 8.61
C VAL A 469 23.84 -32.48 7.45
N LEU A 470 22.95 -33.28 6.86
CA LEU A 470 22.05 -32.81 5.82
C LEU A 470 21.11 -31.68 6.29
N ILE A 471 20.55 -31.80 7.50
CA ILE A 471 19.73 -30.74 8.10
C ILE A 471 20.55 -29.45 8.28
N LEU A 472 21.77 -29.56 8.79
CA LEU A 472 22.67 -28.42 8.98
C LEU A 472 23.02 -27.76 7.63
N ASP A 473 23.31 -28.56 6.60
CA ASP A 473 23.55 -28.04 5.25
C ASP A 473 22.32 -27.29 4.73
N ILE A 474 21.11 -27.85 4.85
CA ILE A 474 19.86 -27.18 4.45
C ILE A 474 19.67 -25.85 5.17
N ILE A 475 19.96 -25.79 6.48
CA ILE A 475 19.89 -24.56 7.26
C ILE A 475 20.87 -23.52 6.70
N VAL A 476 22.12 -23.92 6.42
CA VAL A 476 23.14 -23.03 5.83
C VAL A 476 22.69 -22.54 4.46
N PHE A 477 22.11 -23.39 3.62
CA PHE A 477 21.54 -22.97 2.32
C PHE A 477 20.44 -21.92 2.50
N ILE A 478 19.52 -22.13 3.45
CA ILE A 478 18.45 -21.17 3.75
C ILE A 478 19.03 -19.83 4.22
N GLU A 479 20.03 -19.84 5.09
CA GLU A 479 20.68 -18.62 5.58
C GLU A 479 21.44 -17.87 4.46
N VAL A 480 22.19 -18.61 3.62
CA VAL A 480 22.89 -18.02 2.46
C VAL A 480 21.89 -17.40 1.50
N LEU A 481 20.78 -18.08 1.21
CA LEU A 481 19.73 -17.58 0.31
C LEU A 481 18.99 -16.36 0.88
N LYS A 482 18.72 -16.34 2.19
CA LYS A 482 18.10 -15.20 2.89
C LYS A 482 19.05 -14.03 3.13
N SER A 483 20.37 -14.24 3.03
CA SER A 483 21.34 -13.16 3.26
C SER A 483 21.27 -12.04 2.21
N ASN A 484 21.73 -10.84 2.57
CA ASN A 484 21.80 -9.68 1.66
C ASN A 484 23.00 -9.73 0.68
N ARG A 485 23.66 -10.89 0.53
CA ARG A 485 24.84 -11.04 -0.33
C ARG A 485 24.48 -10.96 -1.82
N PRO A 486 25.40 -10.50 -2.70
CA PRO A 486 25.20 -10.53 -4.14
C PRO A 486 24.94 -11.95 -4.67
N PRO A 487 24.19 -12.13 -5.78
CA PRO A 487 23.82 -13.44 -6.31
C PRO A 487 24.99 -14.37 -6.62
N MET A 488 26.08 -13.83 -7.17
CA MET A 488 27.29 -14.61 -7.48
C MET A 488 27.92 -15.19 -6.20
N ASN A 489 27.95 -14.41 -5.13
CA ASN A 489 28.51 -14.85 -3.84
C ASN A 489 27.63 -15.93 -3.21
N LYS A 490 26.31 -15.83 -3.33
CA LYS A 490 25.39 -16.88 -2.89
C LYS A 490 25.66 -18.19 -3.63
N LEU A 491 25.82 -18.13 -4.95
CA LEU A 491 26.13 -19.30 -5.77
C LEU A 491 27.44 -19.97 -5.33
N ILE A 492 28.50 -19.17 -5.11
CA ILE A 492 29.80 -19.67 -4.66
C ILE A 492 29.68 -20.34 -3.29
N TRP A 493 29.00 -19.73 -2.33
CA TRP A 493 28.81 -20.31 -1.00
C TRP A 493 27.97 -21.60 -1.04
N CYS A 494 26.91 -21.63 -1.84
CA CYS A 494 26.14 -22.84 -2.08
C CYS A 494 26.99 -23.98 -2.68
N LEU A 495 27.87 -23.68 -3.63
CA LEU A 495 28.81 -24.64 -4.21
C LEU A 495 29.83 -25.15 -3.19
N VAL A 496 30.34 -24.26 -2.33
CA VAL A 496 31.30 -24.65 -1.27
C VAL A 496 30.65 -25.62 -0.29
N VAL A 497 29.43 -25.33 0.19
CA VAL A 497 28.71 -26.21 1.12
C VAL A 497 28.40 -27.55 0.45
N PHE A 498 27.96 -27.55 -0.81
CA PHE A 498 27.67 -28.77 -1.56
C PHE A 498 28.91 -29.66 -1.82
N LEU A 499 30.06 -29.05 -2.12
CA LEU A 499 31.29 -29.79 -2.43
C LEU A 499 32.06 -30.26 -1.20
N PHE A 500 31.79 -29.70 -0.03
CA PHE A 500 32.52 -30.00 1.20
C PHE A 500 32.54 -31.49 1.57
N PRO A 501 31.41 -32.24 1.53
CA PRO A 501 31.41 -33.68 1.82
C PRO A 501 32.21 -34.49 0.78
N ILE A 502 32.16 -34.07 -0.48
CA ILE A 502 32.85 -34.73 -1.60
C ILE A 502 34.36 -34.57 -1.45
N VAL A 503 34.83 -33.36 -1.14
CA VAL A 503 36.25 -33.07 -0.88
C VAL A 503 36.74 -33.87 0.34
N GLY A 504 35.94 -33.95 1.40
CA GLY A 504 36.26 -34.77 2.58
C GLY A 504 36.45 -36.25 2.22
N MET A 505 35.58 -36.82 1.40
CA MET A 505 35.73 -38.20 0.92
C MET A 505 36.96 -38.40 0.02
N ILE A 506 37.27 -37.45 -0.85
CA ILE A 506 38.47 -37.51 -1.70
C ILE A 506 39.74 -37.47 -0.86
N ILE A 507 39.81 -36.57 0.13
CA ILE A 507 40.93 -36.51 1.09
C ILE A 507 41.05 -37.84 1.84
N TYR A 508 39.94 -38.35 2.38
CA TYR A 508 39.94 -39.65 3.03
C TYR A 508 40.45 -40.76 2.09
N PHE A 509 39.99 -40.81 0.85
CA PHE A 509 40.40 -41.82 -0.12
C PHE A 509 41.89 -41.75 -0.46
N LEU A 510 42.43 -40.54 -0.63
CA LEU A 510 43.83 -40.32 -1.01
C LEU A 510 44.81 -40.57 0.14
N PHE A 511 44.39 -40.30 1.38
CA PHE A 511 45.28 -40.33 2.54
C PHE A 511 45.00 -41.49 3.50
N SER A 512 43.90 -42.25 3.34
CA SER A 512 43.71 -43.49 4.09
C SER A 512 44.59 -44.60 3.52
N ASN A 513 45.39 -45.25 4.38
CA ASN A 513 46.24 -46.38 4.00
C ASN A 513 45.41 -47.66 3.82
N ARG A 514 44.47 -47.64 2.87
CA ARG A 514 43.44 -48.68 2.67
C ARG A 514 44.02 -50.04 2.35
N LYS A 515 45.20 -50.10 1.75
CA LYS A 515 45.87 -51.36 1.42
C LYS A 515 46.41 -52.11 2.65
N ALA A 516 46.65 -51.42 3.77
CA ALA A 516 47.13 -52.05 5.00
C ALA A 516 46.01 -52.68 5.85
N HIS A 517 44.74 -52.27 5.63
CA HIS A 517 43.59 -52.73 6.40
C HIS A 517 42.61 -53.48 5.48
N ASN A 518 42.96 -54.71 5.10
CA ASN A 518 42.15 -55.56 4.22
C ASN A 518 41.18 -56.50 4.97
N THR A 519 40.96 -56.23 6.26
CA THR A 519 39.85 -56.74 7.06
C THR A 519 39.04 -55.53 7.49
N TYR A 520 37.79 -55.48 7.05
CA TYR A 520 36.87 -54.36 7.25
C TYR A 520 36.69 -54.04 8.74
N GLU A 521 37.27 -52.94 9.21
CA GLU A 521 36.89 -52.29 10.46
C GLU A 521 36.03 -51.07 10.10
N PRO A 522 34.72 -51.05 10.40
CA PRO A 522 33.96 -49.82 10.33
C PRO A 522 34.49 -48.87 11.42
N LEU A 523 34.79 -47.63 11.01
CA LEU A 523 35.20 -46.56 11.92
C LEU A 523 34.14 -46.38 13.03
N PRO A 524 34.55 -46.09 14.29
CA PRO A 524 33.60 -45.82 15.38
C PRO A 524 32.76 -44.57 15.16
#